data_AF-A0AAW1A9U5-F1
#
_entry.id   AF-A0AAW1A9U5-F1
#
_cell.length_a   1.000
_cell.length_b   1.000
_cell.length_c   1.000
_cell.angle_alpha   90.00
_cell.angle_beta   90.00
_cell.angle_gamma   90.00
#
_symmetry.space_group_name_H-M   'P 1'
#
loop_
_entity.id
_entity.type
_entity.pdbx_description
1 polymer ?
#
loop_
_entity_poly.entity_id
_entity_poly.type
_entity_poly.pdbx_seq_one_letter_code
_entity_poly.pdbx_strand_id
1 'polypeptide(L)'
;MDRFLLFVLLFTVLPFTIQEVVEEGACKCAVFSRQIPKSIIERALLYNVTCDGEGEEKCQQLCVALAESARDKAPQMICEKLNTHVENLHVAVYAKVCNATSWKFTGLKAADPICCHEGKNIACEEPLPIIDS
;
A
#
# COMPACT_ATOMS: atom_id res chain seq x y z
N MET A 1 -12.27 5.01 -61.82
CA MET A 1 -12.48 5.85 -60.61
C MET A 1 -13.21 5.08 -59.51
N ASP A 2 -14.02 4.07 -59.82
CA ASP A 2 -14.75 3.24 -58.83
C ASP A 2 -13.88 2.50 -57.81
N ARG A 3 -12.71 2.00 -58.22
CA ARG A 3 -11.84 1.19 -57.33
C ARG A 3 -11.16 2.00 -56.22
N PHE A 4 -11.02 3.31 -56.40
CA PHE A 4 -10.44 4.22 -55.39
C PHE A 4 -11.48 4.62 -54.33
N LEU A 5 -12.75 4.78 -54.73
CA LEU A 5 -13.85 5.09 -53.81
C LEU A 5 -14.13 3.95 -52.82
N LEU A 6 -13.99 2.70 -53.25
CA LEU A 6 -14.10 1.52 -52.39
C LEU A 6 -13.06 1.48 -51.26
N PHE A 7 -11.81 1.84 -51.56
CA PHE A 7 -10.73 1.89 -50.56
C PHE A 7 -10.92 3.03 -49.55
N VAL A 8 -11.42 4.18 -49.99
CA VAL A 8 -11.69 5.33 -49.12
C VAL A 8 -12.88 5.05 -48.19
N LEU A 9 -13.94 4.40 -48.70
CA LEU A 9 -15.09 3.99 -47.88
C LEU A 9 -14.69 3.00 -46.80
N LEU A 10 -13.85 1.99 -47.11
CA LEU A 10 -13.38 0.98 -46.14
C LEU A 10 -12.63 1.58 -44.94
N PHE A 11 -11.84 2.65 -45.14
CA PHE A 11 -11.13 3.32 -44.04
C PHE A 11 -12.03 4.21 -43.17
N THR A 12 -13.18 4.64 -43.66
CA THR A 12 -14.11 5.50 -42.88
C THR A 12 -15.07 4.72 -41.97
N VAL A 13 -15.23 3.41 -42.18
CA VAL A 13 -16.17 2.56 -41.40
C VAL A 13 -15.51 1.69 -40.33
N LEU A 14 -14.17 1.70 -40.22
CA LEU A 14 -13.47 1.05 -39.13
C LEU A 14 -13.28 2.08 -38.01
N PRO A 15 -14.17 2.14 -37.00
CA PRO A 15 -13.78 2.76 -35.75
C PRO A 15 -12.58 1.95 -35.27
N PHE A 16 -11.43 2.59 -35.18
CA PHE A 16 -10.29 2.06 -34.44
C PHE A 16 -10.76 1.85 -33.01
N THR A 17 -11.30 0.67 -32.71
CA THR A 17 -11.46 0.20 -31.33
C THR A 17 -10.05 -0.13 -30.85
N ILE A 18 -9.29 0.90 -30.50
CA ILE A 18 -8.09 0.74 -29.69
C ILE A 18 -8.63 0.30 -28.33
N GLN A 19 -8.72 -1.01 -28.13
CA GLN A 19 -8.87 -1.57 -26.80
C GLN A 19 -7.56 -1.26 -26.09
N GLU A 20 -7.53 -0.25 -25.22
CA GLU A 20 -6.39 -0.06 -24.34
C GLU A 20 -6.27 -1.33 -23.49
N VAL A 21 -5.22 -2.11 -23.75
CA VAL A 21 -4.90 -3.27 -22.92
C VAL A 21 -4.38 -2.71 -21.61
N VAL A 22 -5.24 -2.66 -20.60
CA VAL A 22 -4.85 -2.24 -19.26
C VAL A 22 -3.91 -3.30 -18.70
N GLU A 23 -2.65 -2.91 -18.43
CA GLU A 23 -1.65 -3.78 -17.81
C GLU A 23 -2.14 -4.19 -16.42
N GLU A 24 -1.95 -5.45 -16.03
CA GLU A 24 -2.25 -5.93 -14.68
C GLU A 24 -0.96 -6.35 -13.96
N GLY A 25 -0.91 -6.12 -12.65
CA GLY A 25 0.25 -6.47 -11.84
C GLY A 25 -0.06 -6.67 -10.36
N ALA A 26 0.97 -7.08 -9.62
CA ALA A 26 0.84 -7.39 -8.20
C ALA A 26 0.55 -6.14 -7.36
N CYS A 27 -0.41 -6.24 -6.45
CA CYS A 27 -0.59 -5.30 -5.35
C CYS A 27 0.35 -5.67 -4.20
N LYS A 28 1.02 -4.67 -3.61
CA LYS A 28 1.91 -4.83 -2.46
C LYS A 28 1.50 -3.88 -1.35
N CYS A 29 1.52 -4.38 -0.12
CA CYS A 29 1.28 -3.63 1.11
C CYS A 29 2.55 -3.58 1.94
N ALA A 30 2.81 -2.45 2.57
CA ALA A 30 3.93 -2.30 3.47
C ALA A 30 3.59 -1.47 4.70
N VAL A 31 4.29 -1.75 5.80
CA VAL A 31 4.26 -0.96 7.03
C VAL A 31 5.55 -0.18 7.14
N PHE A 32 5.45 1.14 7.26
CA PHE A 32 6.57 2.04 7.46
C PHE A 32 6.45 2.79 8.78
N SER A 33 7.60 3.22 9.30
CA SER A 33 7.68 4.24 10.35
C SER A 33 8.47 5.44 9.85
N ARG A 34 8.19 6.63 10.38
CA ARG A 34 9.04 7.80 10.14
C ARG A 34 10.45 7.64 10.70
N GLN A 35 10.60 6.81 11.73
CA GLN A 35 11.87 6.58 12.41
C GLN A 35 12.77 5.59 11.66
N ILE A 36 12.21 4.79 10.75
CA ILE A 36 12.91 3.68 10.08
C ILE A 36 12.79 3.85 8.55
N PRO A 37 13.90 4.05 7.82
CA PRO A 37 13.87 4.38 6.38
C PRO A 37 13.49 3.20 5.47
N LYS A 38 13.26 2.01 6.04
CA LYS A 38 12.88 0.79 5.32
C LYS A 38 11.51 0.32 5.79
N SER A 39 10.78 -0.40 4.92
CA SER A 39 9.56 -1.08 5.32
C SER A 39 9.86 -2.10 6.41
N ILE A 40 9.07 -2.08 7.47
CA ILE A 40 9.15 -3.05 8.56
C ILE A 40 8.59 -4.38 8.05
N ILE A 41 7.38 -4.35 7.51
CA ILE A 41 6.69 -5.49 6.90
C ILE A 41 6.39 -5.13 5.45
N GLU A 42 6.64 -6.05 4.52
CA GLU A 42 6.21 -5.98 3.12
C GLU A 42 5.49 -7.29 2.76
N ARG A 43 4.34 -7.18 2.08
CA ARG A 43 3.53 -8.31 1.62
C ARG A 43 3.00 -8.04 0.23
N ALA A 44 3.32 -8.91 -0.72
CA ALA A 44 2.62 -8.98 -1.99
C ALA A 44 1.31 -9.75 -1.81
N LEU A 45 0.21 -9.24 -2.35
CA LEU A 45 -1.07 -9.94 -2.41
C LEU A 45 -1.08 -10.88 -3.62
N LEU A 46 -1.77 -12.00 -3.50
CA LEU A 46 -1.96 -12.98 -4.58
C LEU A 46 -3.06 -12.56 -5.59
N TYR A 47 -3.43 -11.28 -5.59
CA TYR A 47 -4.47 -10.70 -6.44
C TYR A 47 -3.85 -9.62 -7.32
N ASN A 48 -4.04 -9.77 -8.64
CA ASN A 48 -3.61 -8.77 -9.61
C ASN A 48 -4.63 -7.64 -9.69
N VAL A 49 -4.12 -6.43 -9.86
CA VAL A 49 -4.91 -5.22 -10.09
C VAL A 49 -4.44 -4.57 -11.37
N THR A 50 -5.27 -3.74 -11.96
CA THR A 50 -4.89 -2.90 -13.09
C THR A 50 -3.77 -1.92 -12.68
N CYS A 51 -2.88 -1.58 -13.62
CA CYS A 51 -1.78 -0.65 -13.40
C CYS A 51 -2.20 0.79 -13.71
N ASP A 52 -3.39 1.17 -13.24
CA ASP A 52 -4.02 2.48 -13.43
C ASP A 52 -4.62 2.99 -12.10
N GLY A 53 -5.32 4.12 -12.14
CA GLY A 53 -5.93 4.71 -10.96
C GLY A 53 -6.96 3.81 -10.27
N GLU A 54 -7.70 3.00 -11.03
CA GLU A 54 -8.68 2.07 -10.47
C GLU A 54 -7.97 0.97 -9.67
N GLY A 55 -6.91 0.40 -10.23
CA GLY A 55 -6.15 -0.65 -9.55
C GLY A 55 -5.35 -0.14 -8.36
N GLU A 56 -4.87 1.11 -8.40
CA GLU A 56 -4.30 1.79 -7.24
C GLU A 56 -5.30 1.92 -6.10
N GLU A 57 -6.52 2.37 -6.37
CA GLU A 57 -7.58 2.50 -5.37
C GLU A 57 -7.95 1.14 -4.77
N LYS A 58 -8.14 0.12 -5.63
CA LYS A 58 -8.41 -1.25 -5.17
C LYS A 58 -7.28 -1.80 -4.32
N CYS A 59 -6.02 -1.61 -4.72
CA CYS A 59 -4.88 -2.05 -3.94
C CYS A 59 -4.80 -1.36 -2.58
N GLN A 60 -5.10 -0.05 -2.53
CA GLN A 60 -5.18 0.70 -1.28
C GLN A 60 -6.25 0.10 -0.35
N GLN A 61 -7.47 -0.13 -0.85
CA GLN A 61 -8.56 -0.73 -0.08
C GLN A 61 -8.19 -2.12 0.45
N LEU A 62 -7.55 -2.96 -0.38
CA LEU A 62 -7.08 -4.28 0.02
C LEU A 62 -6.01 -4.21 1.12
N CYS A 63 -5.06 -3.29 1.01
CA CYS A 63 -4.03 -3.11 2.04
C CYS A 63 -4.60 -2.60 3.37
N VAL A 64 -5.60 -1.71 3.32
CA VAL A 64 -6.33 -1.27 4.52
C VAL A 64 -7.09 -2.44 5.15
N ALA A 65 -7.84 -3.20 4.36
CA ALA A 65 -8.58 -4.36 4.86
C ALA A 65 -7.66 -5.41 5.50
N LEU A 66 -6.50 -5.69 4.88
CA LEU A 66 -5.51 -6.60 5.44
C LEU A 66 -4.96 -6.08 6.77
N ALA A 67 -4.60 -4.80 6.83
CA ALA A 67 -4.06 -4.21 8.05
C ALA A 67 -5.08 -4.20 9.20
N GLU A 68 -6.33 -3.81 8.93
CA GLU A 68 -7.42 -3.85 9.92
C GLU A 68 -7.70 -5.28 10.39
N SER A 69 -7.68 -6.27 9.50
CA SER A 69 -7.86 -7.68 9.87
C SER A 69 -6.77 -8.21 10.81
N ALA A 70 -5.59 -7.58 10.78
CA ALA A 70 -4.46 -7.92 11.62
C ALA A 70 -4.29 -6.97 12.82
N ARG A 71 -5.18 -5.98 13.01
CA ARG A 71 -4.99 -4.86 13.95
C ARG A 71 -4.55 -5.31 15.34
N ASP A 72 -5.24 -6.28 15.92
CA ASP A 72 -4.98 -6.74 17.29
C ASP A 72 -3.65 -7.48 17.43
N LYS A 73 -3.12 -8.05 16.34
CA LYS A 73 -1.85 -8.79 16.29
C LYS A 73 -0.71 -7.94 15.75
N ALA A 74 -1.01 -6.83 15.08
CA ALA A 74 -0.05 -6.02 14.35
C ALA A 74 1.09 -5.50 15.25
N PRO A 75 0.86 -5.00 16.48
CA PRO A 75 1.95 -4.55 17.35
C PRO A 75 2.98 -5.65 17.61
N GLN A 76 2.52 -6.86 17.95
CA GLN A 76 3.41 -7.99 18.20
C GLN A 76 4.15 -8.42 16.92
N MET A 77 3.47 -8.49 15.77
CA MET A 77 4.11 -8.82 14.49
C MET A 77 5.17 -7.79 14.07
N ILE A 78 4.93 -6.51 14.36
CA ILE A 78 5.88 -5.42 14.09
C ILE A 78 7.10 -5.56 15.00
N CYS A 79 6.90 -5.77 16.31
CA CYS A 79 8.02 -5.96 17.23
C CYS A 79 8.85 -7.19 16.87
N GLU A 80 8.23 -8.33 16.58
CA GLU A 80 8.94 -9.55 16.13
C GLU A 80 9.79 -9.28 14.90
N LYS A 81 9.28 -8.49 13.97
CA LYS A 81 9.99 -8.17 12.73
C LYS A 81 11.16 -7.22 12.94
N LEU A 82 11.04 -6.29 13.89
CA LEU A 82 12.11 -5.37 14.25
C LEU A 82 13.18 -6.04 15.12
N ASN A 83 12.76 -6.95 16.02
CA ASN A 83 13.60 -7.68 16.96
C ASN A 83 14.62 -6.79 17.70
N THR A 84 14.19 -5.60 18.10
CA THR A 84 15.02 -4.60 18.76
C THR A 84 14.17 -3.77 19.72
N HIS A 85 14.84 -2.96 20.55
CA HIS A 85 14.16 -2.05 21.45
C HIS A 85 13.80 -0.75 20.71
N VAL A 86 12.52 -0.39 20.74
CA VAL A 86 12.01 0.85 20.14
C VAL A 86 10.89 1.40 21.00
N GLU A 87 10.98 2.68 21.36
CA GLU A 87 9.95 3.39 22.10
C GLU A 87 9.15 4.31 21.18
N ASN A 88 7.86 4.45 21.47
CA ASN A 88 6.95 5.36 20.78
C ASN A 88 6.98 5.24 19.24
N LEU A 89 6.97 4.00 18.73
CA LEU A 89 6.99 3.72 17.31
C LEU A 89 5.61 4.03 16.69
N HIS A 90 5.57 5.06 15.86
CA HIS A 90 4.41 5.32 15.01
C HIS A 90 4.60 4.66 13.65
N VAL A 91 3.57 3.92 13.21
CA VAL A 91 3.55 3.21 11.94
C VAL A 91 2.37 3.62 11.07
N ALA A 92 2.55 3.50 9.76
CA ALA A 92 1.55 3.76 8.75
C ALA A 92 1.59 2.69 7.65
N VAL A 93 0.45 2.45 7.02
CA VAL A 93 0.27 1.48 5.94
C VAL A 93 0.41 2.17 4.59
N TYR A 94 1.13 1.51 3.69
CA TYR A 94 1.37 1.97 2.33
C TYR A 94 1.03 0.87 1.34
N ALA A 95 0.60 1.30 0.15
CA ALA A 95 0.27 0.44 -0.97
C ALA A 95 1.17 0.78 -2.17
N LYS A 96 1.38 -0.22 -3.02
CA LYS A 96 2.14 -0.10 -4.26
C LYS A 96 1.58 -1.11 -5.26
N VAL A 97 1.30 -0.64 -6.47
CA VAL A 97 0.85 -1.50 -7.58
C VAL A 97 1.95 -1.65 -8.61
N CYS A 98 1.99 -2.83 -9.24
CA CYS A 98 2.82 -3.10 -10.40
C CYS A 98 4.29 -2.70 -10.16
N ASN A 99 4.90 -2.01 -11.12
CA ASN A 99 6.29 -1.56 -11.07
C ASN A 99 6.46 -0.10 -10.63
N ALA A 100 5.47 0.48 -9.93
CA ALA A 100 5.57 1.85 -9.44
C ALA A 100 6.87 2.06 -8.65
N THR A 101 7.49 3.23 -8.71
CA THR A 101 8.76 3.47 -7.99
C THR A 101 8.55 3.91 -6.55
N SER A 102 7.37 4.45 -6.24
CA SER A 102 7.03 5.00 -4.92
C SER A 102 5.92 4.21 -4.23
N TRP A 103 5.93 4.28 -2.89
CA TRP A 103 4.87 3.78 -2.03
C TRP A 103 3.84 4.89 -1.79
N LYS A 104 2.55 4.57 -1.89
CA LYS A 104 1.46 5.51 -1.60
C LYS A 104 0.89 5.25 -0.22
N PHE A 105 0.75 6.30 0.59
CA PHE A 105 0.13 6.21 1.91
C PHE A 105 -1.35 5.88 1.76
N THR A 106 -1.86 4.91 2.51
CA THR A 106 -3.25 4.45 2.37
C THR A 106 -4.26 5.27 3.18
N GLY A 107 -3.79 6.23 3.98
CA GLY A 107 -4.63 6.91 4.98
C GLY A 107 -4.64 6.22 6.34
N LEU A 108 -4.18 4.97 6.43
CA LEU A 108 -4.23 4.20 7.67
C LEU A 108 -2.91 4.30 8.46
N LYS A 109 -3.02 4.75 9.71
CA LYS A 109 -1.93 4.80 10.70
C LYS A 109 -2.38 4.13 11.99
N ALA A 110 -1.43 3.62 12.77
CA ALA A 110 -1.74 3.15 14.12
C ALA A 110 -2.29 4.31 14.97
N ALA A 111 -3.34 4.02 15.74
CA ALA A 111 -3.94 4.98 16.66
C ALA A 111 -2.98 5.27 17.82
N ASP A 112 -2.47 4.20 18.43
CA ASP A 112 -1.55 4.25 19.56
C ASP A 112 -0.10 3.98 19.10
N PRO A 113 0.90 4.54 19.81
CA PRO A 113 2.29 4.16 19.59
C PRO A 113 2.53 2.68 19.96
N ILE A 114 3.52 2.08 19.30
CA ILE A 114 3.98 0.71 19.61
C ILE A 114 5.32 0.81 20.34
N CYS A 115 5.48 0.03 21.41
CA CYS A 115 6.74 -0.08 22.11
C CYS A 115 7.22 -1.52 22.09
N CYS A 116 8.48 -1.70 21.70
CA CYS A 116 9.08 -3.01 21.50
C CYS A 116 10.26 -3.18 22.45
N HIS A 117 10.36 -4.36 23.07
CA HIS A 117 11.53 -4.78 23.81
C HIS A 117 11.88 -6.22 23.42
N GLU A 118 13.05 -6.39 22.80
CA GLU A 118 13.55 -7.70 22.34
C GLU A 118 12.52 -8.48 21.50
N GLY A 119 11.86 -7.78 20.58
CA GLY A 119 10.87 -8.38 19.69
C GLY A 119 9.48 -8.61 20.30
N LYS A 120 9.27 -8.24 21.57
CA LYS A 120 7.95 -8.29 22.22
C LYS A 120 7.30 -6.92 22.26
N ASN A 121 6.00 -6.89 21.98
CA ASN A 121 5.18 -5.71 22.21
C ASN A 121 4.97 -5.53 23.72
N ILE A 122 5.25 -4.32 24.20
CA ILE A 122 5.07 -3.91 25.59
C ILE A 122 4.20 -2.64 25.65
N ALA A 123 3.68 -2.30 26.82
CA ALA A 123 3.02 -1.02 27.02
C ALA A 123 4.06 0.11 26.89
N CYS A 124 3.71 1.16 26.14
CA CYS A 124 4.50 2.39 26.13
C CYS A 124 4.33 3.13 27.45
N GLU A 125 5.41 3.75 27.95
CA GLU A 125 5.30 4.67 29.07
C GLU A 125 4.41 5.87 28.70
N GLU A 126 3.43 6.17 29.55
CA GLU A 126 2.67 7.42 29.42
C GLU A 126 3.62 8.61 29.66
N PRO A 127 3.50 9.71 28.91
CA PRO A 127 4.26 10.92 29.21
C PRO A 127 3.96 11.35 30.64
N LEU A 128 5.01 11.46 31.48
CA LEU A 128 4.87 11.98 32.83
C LEU A 128 4.15 13.34 32.77
N PRO A 129 3.12 13.58 33.60
CA PRO A 129 2.47 14.88 33.63
C PRO A 129 3.51 15.94 33.95
N ILE A 130 3.58 16.96 33.10
CA ILE A 130 4.40 18.14 33.34
C ILE A 130 3.78 18.82 34.56
N ILE A 131 4.40 18.65 35.73
CA ILE A 131 4.01 19.39 36.93
C ILE A 131 4.64 20.78 36.76
N ASP A 132 3.83 21.75 36.30
CA ASP A 132 4.20 23.16 36.40
C ASP A 132 4.27 23.53 37.89
N SER A 133 5.47 23.83 38.36
CA SER A 133 5.79 24.32 39.71
C SER A 133 5.93 25.84 39.73
#